data_AF-A0AAV3Q3M8-F1
#
_entry.id   AF-A0AAV3Q3M8-F1
#
_cell.length_a   1.000
_cell.length_b   1.000
_cell.length_c   1.000
_cell.angle_alpha   90.00
_cell.angle_beta   90.00
_cell.angle_gamma   90.00
#
_symmetry.space_group_name_H-M   'P 1'
#
loop_
_entity.id
_entity.type
_entity.pdbx_description
1 polymer ?
#
loop_
_entity_poly.entity_id
_entity_poly.type
_entity_poly.pdbx_seq_one_letter_code
_entity_poly.pdbx_strand_id
1 'polypeptide(L)'
;MNIMNDDEEYSWYDLKQKITNIVKNISPSNIQETTKALFVEDLVLGKSAFCRAILETSIDSPDSIPSLASLVASINARIPDIGFVLIKHIVMELRSAFRPRDIDVLQILSQLLGCLVNFRVVYDVLAVQFLLALLKKNDDEDHIEVAVTFMLECGYTLFKFTPSLLEFVFERLIEIYHSGDTHKSSRQLIESMFIIRRDCFSGFEVQRPELEDQFTHEIPLDYVSDHESLVDVLKVNLENGNICAEKSLKSVLHCEWEVAKSNHLCGWLEDESSMEESVGSCDIGDDDEVCSHSC
;
A
#
# COMPACT_ATOMS: atom_id res chain seq x y z
N MET A 1 11.30 -39.79 -3.85
CA MET A 1 9.83 -39.80 -3.69
C MET A 1 9.58 -40.18 -2.24
N ASN A 2 9.75 -39.21 -1.34
CA ASN A 2 9.45 -39.41 0.08
C ASN A 2 7.97 -39.15 0.26
N ILE A 3 7.28 -40.17 0.75
CA ILE A 3 5.86 -40.12 1.10
C ILE A 3 5.80 -39.32 2.40
N MET A 4 5.11 -38.19 2.36
CA MET A 4 4.74 -37.42 3.55
C MET A 4 3.98 -38.34 4.51
N ASN A 5 4.25 -38.26 5.81
CA ASN A 5 3.36 -38.90 6.78
C ASN A 5 2.06 -38.11 6.77
N ASP A 6 0.93 -38.76 6.48
CA ASP A 6 -0.41 -38.14 6.41
C ASP A 6 -0.75 -37.28 7.66
N ASP A 7 -0.12 -37.59 8.79
CA ASP A 7 -0.26 -36.89 10.08
C ASP A 7 0.27 -35.44 10.07
N GLU A 8 1.36 -35.15 9.35
CA GLU A 8 1.95 -33.80 9.30
C GLU A 8 1.14 -32.86 8.39
N GLU A 9 0.57 -33.39 7.30
CA GLU A 9 -0.33 -32.63 6.41
C GLU A 9 -1.61 -32.22 7.14
N TYR A 10 -2.18 -33.18 7.88
CA TYR A 10 -3.38 -32.98 8.66
C TYR A 10 -3.17 -31.90 9.73
N SER A 11 -2.01 -31.91 10.40
CA SER A 11 -1.69 -30.92 11.42
C SER A 11 -1.56 -29.49 10.91
N TRP A 12 -1.05 -29.27 9.69
CA TRP A 12 -0.94 -27.92 9.10
C TRP A 12 -2.30 -27.37 8.66
N TYR A 13 -3.13 -28.22 8.04
CA TYR A 13 -4.46 -27.80 7.59
C TYR A 13 -5.34 -27.38 8.79
N ASP A 14 -5.25 -28.13 9.89
CA ASP A 14 -5.92 -27.79 11.14
C ASP A 14 -5.44 -26.44 11.70
N LEU A 15 -4.11 -26.20 11.73
CA LEU A 15 -3.54 -24.92 12.17
C LEU A 15 -4.07 -23.75 11.33
N LYS A 16 -4.05 -23.90 10.00
CA LYS A 16 -4.57 -22.89 9.07
C LYS A 16 -6.04 -22.58 9.31
N GLN A 17 -6.87 -23.62 9.48
CA GLN A 17 -8.30 -23.43 9.76
C GLN A 17 -8.52 -22.73 11.10
N LYS A 18 -7.79 -23.12 12.15
CA LYS A 18 -7.88 -22.47 13.46
C LYS A 18 -7.55 -20.99 13.38
N ILE A 19 -6.40 -20.63 12.81
CA ILE A 19 -5.98 -19.23 12.64
C ILE A 19 -7.03 -18.45 11.85
N THR A 20 -7.51 -19.01 10.73
CA THR A 20 -8.51 -18.35 9.88
C THR A 20 -9.81 -18.11 10.64
N ASN A 21 -10.30 -19.09 11.39
CA ASN A 21 -11.52 -18.98 12.17
C ASN A 21 -11.38 -17.98 13.33
N ILE A 22 -10.22 -17.92 13.98
CA ILE A 22 -9.97 -16.93 15.04
C ILE A 22 -10.01 -15.51 14.45
N VAL A 23 -9.34 -15.28 13.31
CA VAL A 23 -9.30 -13.96 12.66
C VAL A 23 -10.68 -13.53 12.15
N LYS A 24 -11.44 -14.43 11.50
CA LYS A 24 -12.77 -14.10 10.94
C LYS A 24 -13.81 -13.69 11.98
N ASN A 25 -13.64 -14.11 13.24
CA ASN A 25 -14.56 -13.80 14.33
C ASN A 25 -14.12 -12.57 15.16
N ILE A 26 -13.18 -11.76 14.64
CA ILE A 26 -12.75 -10.56 15.34
C ILE A 26 -13.87 -9.51 15.42
N SER A 27 -13.92 -8.80 16.55
CA SER A 27 -14.79 -7.66 16.78
C SER A 27 -14.10 -6.64 17.69
N PRO A 28 -14.57 -5.38 17.74
CA PRO A 28 -13.97 -4.36 18.60
C PRO A 28 -13.93 -4.74 20.09
N SER A 29 -14.84 -5.60 20.55
CA SER A 29 -14.92 -6.03 21.95
C SER A 29 -14.01 -7.20 22.31
N ASN A 30 -13.53 -7.98 21.33
CA ASN A 30 -12.80 -9.22 21.58
C ASN A 30 -11.32 -9.21 21.14
N ILE A 31 -10.78 -8.07 20.71
CA ILE A 31 -9.42 -7.97 20.16
C ILE A 31 -8.36 -8.61 21.08
N GLN A 32 -8.43 -8.35 22.39
CA GLN A 32 -7.48 -8.91 23.36
C GLN A 32 -7.61 -10.43 23.51
N GLU A 33 -8.83 -10.96 23.45
CA GLU A 33 -9.11 -12.40 23.55
C GLU A 33 -8.66 -13.13 22.29
N THR A 34 -8.98 -12.57 21.12
CA THR A 34 -8.51 -13.02 19.81
C THR A 34 -6.98 -13.02 19.73
N THR A 35 -6.33 -11.97 20.24
CA THR A 35 -4.86 -11.88 20.32
C THR A 35 -4.27 -13.01 21.18
N LYS A 36 -4.84 -13.26 22.37
CA LYS A 36 -4.41 -14.36 23.25
C LYS A 36 -4.60 -15.73 22.60
N ALA A 37 -5.74 -15.94 21.93
CA ALA A 37 -6.03 -17.19 21.23
C ALA A 37 -5.01 -17.45 20.11
N LEU A 38 -4.63 -16.41 19.35
CA LEU A 38 -3.61 -16.52 18.31
C LEU A 38 -2.21 -16.84 18.87
N PHE A 39 -1.85 -16.31 20.03
CA PHE A 39 -0.56 -16.63 20.68
C PHE A 39 -0.49 -18.06 21.25
N VAL A 40 -1.61 -18.80 21.34
CA VAL A 40 -1.60 -20.23 21.68
C VAL A 40 -1.22 -21.08 20.47
N GLU A 41 -1.50 -20.60 19.26
CA GLU A 41 -1.19 -21.28 18.01
C GLU A 41 0.23 -20.93 17.51
N ASP A 42 0.81 -21.78 16.65
CA ASP A 42 2.12 -21.52 16.05
C ASP A 42 2.00 -20.52 14.89
N LEU A 43 2.04 -19.23 15.22
CA LEU A 43 1.97 -18.15 14.22
C LEU A 43 3.22 -18.04 13.35
N VAL A 44 4.36 -18.59 13.76
CA VAL A 44 5.57 -18.58 12.93
C VAL A 44 5.39 -19.57 11.78
N LEU A 45 4.86 -20.77 12.07
CA LEU A 45 4.48 -21.75 11.07
C LEU A 45 3.25 -21.32 10.26
N GLY A 46 2.27 -20.71 10.91
CA GLY A 46 0.99 -20.27 10.34
C GLY A 46 0.98 -18.84 9.78
N LYS A 47 2.14 -18.20 9.58
CA LYS A 47 2.24 -16.79 9.19
C LYS A 47 1.48 -16.46 7.89
N SER A 48 1.55 -17.33 6.88
CA SER A 48 0.82 -17.16 5.60
C SER A 48 -0.68 -17.23 5.81
N ALA A 49 -1.14 -18.22 6.57
CA ALA A 49 -2.55 -18.40 6.90
C ALA A 49 -3.08 -17.17 7.64
N PHE A 50 -2.30 -16.63 8.58
CA PHE A 50 -2.63 -15.39 9.28
C PHE A 50 -2.73 -14.20 8.32
N CYS A 51 -1.68 -13.91 7.54
CA CYS A 51 -1.67 -12.77 6.62
C CYS A 51 -2.82 -12.85 5.61
N ARG A 52 -3.08 -14.05 5.09
CA ARG A 52 -4.18 -14.31 4.17
C ARG A 52 -5.54 -14.12 4.84
N ALA A 53 -5.73 -14.60 6.06
CA ALA A 53 -6.98 -14.40 6.80
C ALA A 53 -7.24 -12.92 7.07
N ILE A 54 -6.21 -12.12 7.36
CA ILE A 54 -6.35 -10.65 7.50
C ILE A 54 -6.85 -10.01 6.20
N LEU A 55 -6.21 -10.34 5.07
CA LEU A 55 -6.57 -9.77 3.75
C LEU A 55 -7.98 -10.20 3.32
N GLU A 56 -8.29 -11.49 3.39
CA GLU A 56 -9.61 -12.03 3.03
C GLU A 56 -10.71 -11.43 3.92
N THR A 57 -10.49 -11.34 5.23
CA THR A 57 -11.48 -10.76 6.15
C THR A 57 -11.65 -9.25 5.94
N SER A 58 -10.59 -8.54 5.54
CA SER A 58 -10.68 -7.11 5.21
C SER A 58 -11.55 -6.88 3.97
N ILE A 59 -11.45 -7.77 2.97
CA ILE A 59 -12.26 -7.71 1.74
C ILE A 59 -13.71 -8.14 2.03
N ASP A 60 -13.89 -9.24 2.76
CA ASP A 60 -15.22 -9.77 3.11
C ASP A 60 -15.98 -8.85 4.09
N SER A 61 -15.26 -8.11 4.93
CA SER A 61 -15.84 -7.28 6.01
C SER A 61 -14.99 -6.04 6.31
N PRO A 62 -15.06 -4.99 5.47
CA PRO A 62 -14.27 -3.76 5.63
C PRO A 62 -14.45 -3.06 6.99
N ASP A 63 -15.64 -3.14 7.59
CA ASP A 63 -15.92 -2.58 8.92
C ASP A 63 -15.01 -3.16 10.03
N SER A 64 -14.42 -4.34 9.80
CA SER A 64 -13.50 -4.99 10.74
C SER A 64 -12.06 -4.48 10.65
N ILE A 65 -11.70 -3.70 9.62
CA ILE A 65 -10.33 -3.24 9.35
C ILE A 65 -9.66 -2.58 10.57
N PRO A 66 -10.30 -1.66 11.31
CA PRO A 66 -9.67 -1.07 12.49
C PRO A 66 -9.32 -2.11 13.57
N SER A 67 -10.18 -3.12 13.74
CA SER A 67 -9.95 -4.23 14.69
C SER A 67 -8.84 -5.16 14.19
N LEU A 68 -8.83 -5.48 12.90
CA LEU A 68 -7.79 -6.29 12.25
C LEU A 68 -6.42 -5.60 12.35
N ALA A 69 -6.34 -4.31 12.07
CA ALA A 69 -5.11 -3.54 12.15
C ALA A 69 -4.60 -3.42 13.60
N SER A 70 -5.50 -3.33 14.59
CA SER A 70 -5.15 -3.37 16.01
C SER A 70 -4.61 -4.76 16.44
N LEU A 71 -5.21 -5.83 15.93
CA LEU A 71 -4.71 -7.19 16.11
C LEU A 71 -3.31 -7.37 15.48
N VAL A 72 -3.13 -6.92 14.23
CA VAL A 72 -1.84 -6.96 13.54
C VAL A 72 -0.80 -6.17 14.32
N ALA A 73 -1.14 -4.97 14.82
CA ALA A 73 -0.24 -4.16 15.62
C ALA A 73 0.21 -4.87 16.91
N SER A 74 -0.73 -5.57 17.57
CA SER A 74 -0.45 -6.35 18.79
C SER A 74 0.46 -7.56 18.52
N ILE A 75 0.27 -8.24 17.39
CA ILE A 75 1.12 -9.36 16.97
C ILE A 75 2.49 -8.87 16.53
N ASN A 76 2.55 -7.78 15.75
CA ASN A 76 3.79 -7.22 15.23
C ASN A 76 4.75 -6.75 16.33
N ALA A 77 4.23 -6.25 17.45
CA ALA A 77 5.04 -5.90 18.62
C ALA A 77 5.77 -7.11 19.26
N ARG A 78 5.32 -8.35 18.97
CA ARG A 78 5.90 -9.59 19.50
C ARG A 78 6.62 -10.41 18.44
N ILE A 79 6.08 -10.46 17.23
CA ILE A 79 6.58 -11.25 16.10
C ILE A 79 6.61 -10.34 14.85
N PRO A 80 7.62 -9.45 14.71
CA PRO A 80 7.68 -8.47 13.63
C PRO A 80 7.68 -9.09 12.23
N ASP A 81 8.22 -10.30 12.08
CA ASP A 81 8.26 -11.04 10.80
C ASP A 81 6.88 -11.20 10.17
N ILE A 82 5.82 -11.34 10.98
CA ILE A 82 4.44 -11.44 10.49
C ILE A 82 3.98 -10.11 9.88
N GLY A 83 4.27 -8.99 10.54
CA GLY A 83 3.98 -7.66 10.00
C GLY A 83 4.74 -7.40 8.70
N PHE A 84 6.00 -7.81 8.62
CA PHE A 84 6.81 -7.70 7.42
C PHE A 84 6.20 -8.45 6.23
N VAL A 85 5.79 -9.71 6.42
CA VAL A 85 5.17 -10.53 5.39
C VAL A 85 3.82 -9.94 4.96
N LEU A 86 2.99 -9.50 5.91
CA LEU A 86 1.69 -8.89 5.61
C LEU A 86 1.84 -7.63 4.76
N ILE A 87 2.75 -6.71 5.14
CA ILE A 87 2.95 -5.46 4.38
C ILE A 87 3.43 -5.77 2.96
N LYS A 88 4.34 -6.74 2.78
CA LYS A 88 4.75 -7.17 1.43
C LYS A 88 3.56 -7.63 0.60
N HIS A 89 2.66 -8.42 1.18
CA HIS A 89 1.45 -8.84 0.49
C HIS A 89 0.57 -7.62 0.12
N ILE A 90 0.33 -6.71 1.06
CA ILE A 90 -0.44 -5.48 0.81
C ILE A 90 0.17 -4.66 -0.33
N VAL A 91 1.48 -4.37 -0.29
CA VAL A 91 2.16 -3.60 -1.34
C VAL A 91 1.99 -4.26 -2.71
N MET A 92 2.10 -5.57 -2.78
CA MET A 92 1.96 -6.30 -4.03
C MET A 92 0.54 -6.31 -4.58
N GLU A 93 -0.45 -6.50 -3.70
CA GLU A 93 -1.85 -6.43 -4.08
C GLU A 93 -2.23 -5.00 -4.53
N LEU A 94 -1.77 -3.96 -3.82
CA LEU A 94 -1.95 -2.56 -4.23
C LEU A 94 -1.36 -2.31 -5.63
N ARG A 95 -0.12 -2.76 -5.89
CA ARG A 95 0.51 -2.66 -7.22
C ARG A 95 -0.30 -3.34 -8.32
N SER A 96 -0.92 -4.48 -8.02
CA SER A 96 -1.79 -5.19 -8.95
C SER A 96 -3.10 -4.44 -9.19
N ALA A 97 -3.67 -3.87 -8.11
CA ALA A 97 -4.96 -3.19 -8.07
C ALA A 97 -4.96 -1.78 -8.70
N PHE A 98 -3.80 -1.18 -9.00
CA PHE A 98 -3.70 0.02 -9.87
C PHE A 98 -4.17 -0.24 -11.31
N ARG A 99 -4.49 -1.49 -11.67
CA ARG A 99 -5.15 -1.80 -12.93
C ARG A 99 -6.66 -1.58 -12.81
N PRO A 100 -7.35 -1.09 -13.85
CA PRO A 100 -8.74 -0.59 -13.78
C PRO A 100 -9.84 -1.58 -13.34
N ARG A 101 -9.53 -2.83 -12.96
CA ARG A 101 -10.53 -3.87 -12.74
C ARG A 101 -11.00 -4.02 -11.28
N ASP A 102 -10.26 -3.52 -10.29
CA ASP A 102 -10.54 -3.84 -8.88
C ASP A 102 -10.42 -2.62 -7.94
N ILE A 103 -11.13 -1.51 -8.25
CA ILE A 103 -11.10 -0.28 -7.45
C ILE A 103 -11.58 -0.50 -6.00
N ASP A 104 -12.56 -1.38 -5.79
CA ASP A 104 -13.07 -1.72 -4.45
C ASP A 104 -11.97 -2.36 -3.59
N VAL A 105 -11.18 -3.26 -4.18
CA VAL A 105 -10.05 -3.90 -3.49
C VAL A 105 -8.96 -2.87 -3.20
N LEU A 106 -8.66 -1.99 -4.15
CA LEU A 106 -7.70 -0.90 -3.95
C LEU A 106 -8.13 0.00 -2.78
N GLN A 107 -9.41 0.37 -2.72
CA GLN A 107 -9.99 1.17 -1.66
C GLN A 107 -9.86 0.46 -0.29
N ILE A 108 -10.27 -0.81 -0.20
CA ILE A 108 -10.19 -1.60 1.03
C ILE A 108 -8.75 -1.76 1.52
N LEU A 109 -7.82 -2.10 0.61
CA LEU A 109 -6.41 -2.26 0.96
C LEU A 109 -5.76 -0.91 1.34
N SER A 110 -6.20 0.20 0.75
CA SER A 110 -5.77 1.53 1.17
C SER A 110 -6.18 1.82 2.61
N GLN A 111 -7.44 1.51 2.99
CA GLN A 111 -7.91 1.68 4.37
C GLN A 111 -7.10 0.84 5.35
N LEU A 112 -6.85 -0.44 5.02
CA LEU A 112 -6.01 -1.32 5.83
C LEU A 112 -4.59 -0.75 5.98
N LEU A 113 -3.96 -0.32 4.89
CA LEU A 113 -2.64 0.31 4.94
C LEU A 113 -2.65 1.57 5.81
N GLY A 114 -3.70 2.39 5.72
CA GLY A 114 -3.85 3.63 6.48
C GLY A 114 -3.90 3.37 7.98
N CYS A 115 -4.70 2.38 8.40
CA CYS A 115 -4.74 1.90 9.77
C CYS A 115 -3.36 1.38 10.25
N LEU A 116 -2.60 0.67 9.40
CA LEU A 116 -1.26 0.17 9.76
C LEU A 116 -0.22 1.30 9.90
N VAL A 117 -0.31 2.36 9.09
CA VAL A 117 0.49 3.59 9.22
C VAL A 117 0.15 4.30 10.54
N ASN A 118 -1.15 4.41 10.84
CA ASN A 118 -1.69 4.97 12.08
C ASN A 118 -1.17 4.22 13.33
N PHE A 119 -1.09 2.89 13.28
CA PHE A 119 -0.50 2.08 14.36
C PHE A 119 1.02 2.00 14.38
N ARG A 120 1.70 2.64 13.41
CA ARG A 120 3.17 2.64 13.24
C ARG A 120 3.76 1.25 12.99
N VAL A 121 2.98 0.38 12.34
CA VAL A 121 3.46 -0.93 11.86
C VAL A 121 4.31 -0.74 10.60
N VAL A 122 4.00 0.27 9.78
CA VAL A 122 4.74 0.62 8.56
C VAL A 122 5.13 2.10 8.59
N TYR A 123 6.25 2.44 7.95
CA TYR A 123 6.69 3.82 7.84
C TYR A 123 5.75 4.64 6.94
N ASP A 124 5.56 5.90 7.32
CA ASP A 124 4.76 6.91 6.63
C ASP A 124 5.26 7.22 5.21
N VAL A 125 6.54 6.97 4.92
CA VAL A 125 7.11 7.09 3.57
C VAL A 125 6.36 6.23 2.54
N LEU A 126 5.94 5.00 2.91
CA LEU A 126 5.19 4.13 2.01
C LEU A 126 3.81 4.73 1.67
N ALA A 127 3.14 5.34 2.64
CA ALA A 127 1.85 5.99 2.43
C ALA A 127 1.96 7.16 1.44
N VAL A 128 3.02 7.96 1.56
CA VAL A 128 3.29 9.07 0.62
C VAL A 128 3.61 8.55 -0.78
N GLN A 129 4.44 7.51 -0.90
CA GLN A 129 4.71 6.87 -2.20
C GLN A 129 3.42 6.36 -2.86
N PHE A 130 2.55 5.74 -2.07
CA PHE A 130 1.25 5.24 -2.54
C PHE A 130 0.33 6.38 -3.00
N LEU A 131 0.24 7.48 -2.24
CA LEU A 131 -0.53 8.67 -2.62
C LEU A 131 -0.04 9.27 -3.93
N LEU A 132 1.26 9.46 -4.09
CA LEU A 132 1.84 10.00 -5.32
C LEU A 132 1.61 9.06 -6.51
N ALA A 133 1.61 7.74 -6.29
CA ALA A 133 1.28 6.77 -7.33
C ALA A 133 -0.18 6.87 -7.79
N LEU A 134 -1.13 7.03 -6.86
CA LEU A 134 -2.56 7.27 -7.18
C LEU A 134 -2.74 8.57 -7.96
N LEU A 135 -2.06 9.64 -7.55
CA LEU A 135 -2.17 10.97 -8.13
C LEU A 135 -1.29 11.18 -9.38
N LYS A 136 -0.76 10.11 -9.98
CA LYS A 136 0.12 10.23 -11.16
C LYS A 136 -0.61 10.78 -12.38
N LYS A 137 -1.88 10.47 -12.56
CA LYS A 137 -2.73 10.98 -13.66
C LYS A 137 -3.70 12.04 -13.14
N ASN A 138 -4.02 13.03 -13.97
CA ASN A 138 -4.88 14.16 -13.59
C ASN A 138 -6.38 13.88 -13.78
N ASP A 139 -6.71 12.90 -14.63
CA ASP A 139 -8.05 12.60 -15.15
C ASP A 139 -8.68 11.35 -14.53
N ASP A 140 -7.96 10.67 -13.64
CA ASP A 140 -8.39 9.40 -13.04
C ASP A 140 -9.22 9.64 -11.76
N GLU A 141 -10.53 9.76 -11.94
CA GLU A 141 -11.50 10.08 -10.87
C GLU A 141 -11.43 9.07 -9.71
N ASP A 142 -11.38 7.78 -10.05
CA ASP A 142 -11.36 6.68 -9.09
C ASP A 142 -10.10 6.73 -8.21
N HIS A 143 -8.92 6.92 -8.80
CA HIS A 143 -7.68 7.04 -8.04
C HIS A 143 -7.64 8.29 -7.15
N ILE A 144 -8.22 9.41 -7.61
CA ILE A 144 -8.32 10.63 -6.78
C ILE A 144 -9.24 10.38 -5.58
N GLU A 145 -10.36 9.68 -5.76
CA GLU A 145 -11.27 9.31 -4.68
C GLU A 145 -10.58 8.41 -3.63
N VAL A 146 -9.85 7.39 -4.09
CA VAL A 146 -9.05 6.53 -3.20
C VAL A 146 -8.00 7.33 -2.46
N ALA A 147 -7.28 8.23 -3.15
CA ALA A 147 -6.24 9.06 -2.53
C ALA A 147 -6.83 9.96 -1.43
N VAL A 148 -7.95 10.64 -1.70
CA VAL A 148 -8.62 11.47 -0.70
C VAL A 148 -9.11 10.63 0.48
N THR A 149 -9.73 9.47 0.23
CA THR A 149 -10.18 8.58 1.32
C THR A 149 -9.00 8.10 2.17
N PHE A 150 -7.90 7.72 1.55
CA PHE A 150 -6.68 7.30 2.24
C PHE A 150 -6.04 8.44 3.06
N MET A 151 -6.10 9.68 2.57
CA MET A 151 -5.67 10.87 3.33
C MET A 151 -6.60 11.18 4.51
N LEU A 152 -7.90 10.90 4.42
CA LEU A 152 -8.80 11.02 5.57
C LEU A 152 -8.45 10.01 6.66
N GLU A 153 -8.03 8.81 6.27
CA GLU A 153 -7.65 7.75 7.19
C GLU A 153 -6.31 8.02 7.91
N CYS A 154 -5.24 8.34 7.16
CA CYS A 154 -3.89 8.45 7.72
C CYS A 154 -3.26 9.86 7.68
N GLY A 155 -3.98 10.87 7.17
CA GLY A 155 -3.42 12.21 6.94
C GLY A 155 -2.99 12.94 8.21
N TYR A 156 -3.68 12.76 9.34
CA TYR A 156 -3.23 13.31 10.63
C TYR A 156 -1.86 12.74 11.03
N THR A 157 -1.68 11.43 10.83
CA THR A 157 -0.44 10.71 11.11
C THR A 157 0.69 11.17 10.20
N LEU A 158 0.42 11.42 8.91
CA LEU A 158 1.40 12.00 8.00
C LEU A 158 1.74 13.45 8.35
N PHE A 159 0.74 14.25 8.71
CA PHE A 159 0.92 15.65 9.10
C PHE A 159 1.79 15.79 10.34
N LYS A 160 1.59 14.92 11.34
CA LYS A 160 2.31 14.97 12.61
C LYS A 160 3.76 14.52 12.51
N PHE A 161 4.06 13.51 11.67
CA PHE A 161 5.37 12.86 11.67
C PHE A 161 6.19 13.10 10.40
N THR A 162 5.55 13.33 9.25
CA THR A 162 6.21 13.59 7.96
C THR A 162 5.56 14.77 7.21
N PRO A 163 5.47 15.97 7.82
CA PRO A 163 4.81 17.12 7.21
C PRO A 163 5.44 17.53 5.88
N SER A 164 6.78 17.45 5.76
CA SER A 164 7.49 17.79 4.52
C SER A 164 7.14 16.86 3.36
N LEU A 165 6.95 15.57 3.62
CA LEU A 165 6.57 14.62 2.57
C LEU A 165 5.11 14.76 2.18
N LEU A 166 4.25 15.07 3.15
CA LEU A 166 2.84 15.36 2.91
C LEU A 166 2.66 16.61 2.04
N GLU A 167 3.56 17.59 2.13
CA GLU A 167 3.52 18.78 1.28
C GLU A 167 3.60 18.43 -0.21
N PHE A 168 4.46 17.49 -0.61
CA PHE A 168 4.56 17.06 -2.01
C PHE A 168 3.24 16.47 -2.53
N VAL A 169 2.50 15.75 -1.68
CA VAL A 169 1.17 15.24 -2.04
C VAL A 169 0.21 16.41 -2.30
N PHE A 170 0.24 17.43 -1.47
CA PHE A 170 -0.60 18.60 -1.67
C PHE A 170 -0.20 19.47 -2.86
N GLU A 171 1.09 19.64 -3.12
CA GLU A 171 1.58 20.27 -4.35
C GLU A 171 1.00 19.54 -5.58
N ARG A 172 1.03 18.21 -5.56
CA ARG A 172 0.44 17.39 -6.62
C ARG A 172 -1.08 17.57 -6.74
N LEU A 173 -1.80 17.66 -5.61
CA LEU A 173 -3.25 17.94 -5.62
C LEU A 173 -3.57 19.34 -6.19
N ILE A 174 -2.72 20.35 -5.93
CA ILE A 174 -2.86 21.70 -6.49
C ILE A 174 -2.69 21.66 -8.01
N GLU A 175 -1.68 20.94 -8.52
CA GLU A 175 -1.48 20.75 -9.96
C GLU A 175 -2.69 20.10 -10.63
N ILE A 176 -3.24 19.03 -10.04
CA ILE A 176 -4.43 18.35 -10.54
C ILE A 176 -5.62 19.31 -10.51
N TYR A 177 -5.86 20.00 -9.39
CA TYR A 177 -6.98 20.94 -9.24
C TYR A 177 -7.01 22.03 -10.32
N HIS A 178 -5.84 22.60 -10.63
CA HIS A 178 -5.69 23.63 -11.65
C HIS A 178 -5.62 23.08 -13.08
N SER A 179 -5.53 21.76 -13.25
CA SER A 179 -5.53 21.15 -14.57
C SER A 179 -6.89 21.37 -15.26
N GLY A 180 -6.84 21.58 -16.58
CA GLY A 180 -8.03 21.81 -17.40
C GLY A 180 -8.95 20.59 -17.51
N ASP A 181 -8.41 19.39 -17.27
CA ASP A 181 -9.05 18.11 -17.58
C ASP A 181 -9.67 17.41 -16.36
N THR A 182 -9.53 17.98 -15.15
CA THR A 182 -10.08 17.36 -13.93
C THR A 182 -11.61 17.46 -13.84
N HIS A 183 -12.23 16.33 -13.52
CA HIS A 183 -13.67 16.21 -13.31
C HIS A 183 -14.17 17.07 -12.12
N LYS A 184 -15.43 17.51 -12.21
CA LYS A 184 -16.05 18.36 -11.18
C LYS A 184 -16.10 17.69 -9.81
N SER A 185 -16.40 16.40 -9.76
CA SER A 185 -16.41 15.55 -8.56
C SER A 185 -15.03 15.51 -7.90
N SER A 186 -13.99 15.17 -8.68
CA SER A 186 -12.61 15.17 -8.19
C SER A 186 -12.18 16.53 -7.66
N ARG A 187 -12.55 17.64 -8.31
CA ARG A 187 -12.29 19.00 -7.79
C ARG A 187 -12.94 19.25 -6.43
N GLN A 188 -14.18 18.81 -6.22
CA GLN A 188 -14.88 18.97 -4.93
C GLN A 188 -14.21 18.15 -3.82
N LEU A 189 -13.73 16.94 -4.13
CA LEU A 189 -12.97 16.12 -3.20
C LEU A 189 -11.64 16.81 -2.81
N ILE A 190 -10.92 17.36 -3.80
CA ILE A 190 -9.66 18.07 -3.56
C ILE A 190 -9.88 19.36 -2.75
N GLU A 191 -10.94 20.13 -3.04
CA GLU A 191 -11.31 21.32 -2.25
C GLU A 191 -11.58 20.97 -0.79
N SER A 192 -12.30 19.87 -0.55
CA SER A 192 -12.56 19.36 0.81
C SER A 192 -11.25 19.02 1.51
N MET A 193 -10.28 18.45 0.80
CA MET A 193 -8.97 18.11 1.34
C MET A 193 -8.15 19.37 1.73
N PHE A 194 -8.25 20.47 0.97
CA PHE A 194 -7.61 21.74 1.33
C PHE A 194 -8.17 22.36 2.61
N ILE A 195 -9.48 22.22 2.84
CA ILE A 195 -10.11 22.67 4.10
C ILE A 195 -9.53 21.89 5.28
N ILE A 196 -9.50 20.56 5.18
CA ILE A 196 -8.96 19.68 6.24
C ILE A 196 -7.47 19.96 6.50
N ARG A 197 -6.68 20.21 5.45
CA ARG A 197 -5.27 20.62 5.57
C ARG A 197 -5.15 21.92 6.37
N ARG A 198 -5.93 22.95 6.01
CA ARG A 198 -5.92 24.25 6.70
C ARG A 198 -6.27 24.09 8.17
N ASP A 199 -7.23 23.21 8.46
CA ASP A 199 -7.68 22.91 9.81
C ASP A 199 -6.76 21.87 10.51
N CYS A 200 -5.58 21.59 9.94
CA CYS A 200 -4.52 20.73 10.47
C CYS A 200 -5.00 19.32 10.86
N PHE A 201 -5.93 18.75 10.07
CA PHE A 201 -6.54 17.45 10.33
C PHE A 201 -7.24 17.35 11.70
N SER A 202 -7.71 18.47 12.25
CA SER A 202 -8.50 18.50 13.48
C SER A 202 -9.75 17.61 13.34
N GLY A 203 -9.96 16.68 14.28
CA GLY A 203 -11.06 15.71 14.25
C GLY A 203 -10.74 14.38 13.56
N PHE A 204 -9.58 14.26 12.91
CA PHE A 204 -9.06 13.02 12.32
C PHE A 204 -7.95 12.39 13.18
N GLU A 205 -7.96 12.70 14.47
CA GLU A 205 -6.94 12.24 15.41
C GLU A 205 -7.05 10.73 15.65
N VAL A 206 -5.93 10.04 15.52
CA VAL A 206 -5.88 8.58 15.68
C VAL A 206 -5.78 8.21 17.15
N GLN A 207 -6.74 7.42 17.63
CA GLN A 207 -6.64 6.76 18.92
C GLN A 207 -5.75 5.52 18.79
N ARG A 208 -4.46 5.67 19.08
CA ARG A 208 -3.52 4.56 19.08
C ARG A 208 -3.69 3.73 20.37
N PRO A 209 -3.75 2.39 20.30
CA PRO A 209 -3.54 1.58 21.49
C PRO A 209 -2.16 1.90 22.08
N GLU A 210 -2.06 1.94 23.41
CA GLU A 210 -0.82 2.16 24.16
C GLU A 210 0.13 0.97 23.98
N LEU A 211 0.73 0.86 22.79
CA LEU A 211 1.78 -0.10 22.46
C LEU A 211 3.11 0.67 22.43
N GLU A 212 3.88 0.56 23.51
CA GLU A 212 5.17 1.27 23.65
C GLU A 212 6.27 0.70 22.73
N ASP A 213 6.21 -0.60 22.40
CA ASP A 213 7.27 -1.34 21.68
C ASP A 213 6.84 -1.79 20.28
N GLN A 214 6.53 -0.86 19.37
CA GLN A 214 6.18 -1.23 18.00
C GLN A 214 7.41 -1.28 17.08
N PHE A 215 7.56 -2.38 16.32
CA PHE A 215 8.52 -2.44 15.22
C PHE A 215 7.91 -1.84 13.95
N THR A 216 8.56 -0.86 13.34
CA THR A 216 8.08 -0.20 12.12
C THR A 216 8.86 -0.69 10.91
N HIS A 217 8.15 -1.22 9.90
CA HIS A 217 8.76 -1.80 8.70
C HIS A 217 8.98 -0.75 7.60
N GLU A 218 10.16 -0.78 6.99
CA GLU A 218 10.51 -0.01 5.80
C GLU A 218 10.39 -0.91 4.57
N ILE A 219 9.29 -0.78 3.82
CA ILE A 219 9.07 -1.51 2.57
C ILE A 219 8.69 -0.47 1.52
N PRO A 220 9.43 -0.36 0.40
CA PRO A 220 9.09 0.60 -0.64
C PRO A 220 7.93 0.08 -1.51
N LEU A 221 7.20 1.01 -2.15
CA LEU A 221 6.07 0.66 -3.01
C LEU A 221 6.50 -0.11 -4.27
N ASP A 222 7.75 -0.01 -4.67
CA ASP A 222 8.33 -0.73 -5.81
C ASP A 222 8.91 -2.10 -5.45
N TYR A 223 8.71 -2.57 -4.21
CA TYR A 223 9.16 -3.88 -3.75
C TYR A 223 8.76 -4.97 -4.76
N VAL A 224 9.78 -5.60 -5.34
CA VAL A 224 9.65 -6.79 -6.19
C VAL A 224 9.94 -7.98 -5.31
N SER A 225 8.96 -8.88 -5.18
CA SER A 225 9.21 -10.16 -4.56
C SER A 225 10.06 -11.03 -5.47
N ASP A 226 11.14 -11.59 -4.93
CA ASP A 226 11.68 -12.83 -5.47
C ASP A 226 10.56 -13.87 -5.42
N HIS A 227 10.26 -14.53 -6.54
CA HIS A 227 9.13 -15.46 -6.68
C HIS A 227 9.06 -16.57 -5.61
N GLU A 228 10.14 -16.80 -4.86
CA GLU A 228 10.22 -17.74 -3.74
C GLU A 228 9.71 -17.21 -2.39
N SER A 229 9.49 -15.90 -2.21
CA SER A 229 9.22 -15.33 -0.87
C SER A 229 7.74 -15.14 -0.50
N LEU A 230 6.82 -15.26 -1.47
CA LEU A 230 5.36 -15.13 -1.26
C LEU A 230 4.61 -16.45 -1.35
N VAL A 231 5.19 -17.41 -2.05
CA VAL A 231 4.74 -18.77 -1.89
C VAL A 231 5.40 -19.19 -0.59
N ASP A 232 4.68 -19.05 0.52
CA ASP A 232 4.92 -19.91 1.68
C ASP A 232 4.55 -21.36 1.27
N VAL A 233 5.23 -21.88 0.24
CA VAL A 233 5.67 -23.26 0.26
C VAL A 233 6.56 -23.27 1.48
N LEU A 234 6.07 -23.89 2.54
CA LEU A 234 6.87 -24.42 3.63
C LEU A 234 8.27 -24.81 3.11
N LYS A 235 9.25 -23.89 3.17
CA LYS A 235 10.66 -24.26 3.22
C LYS A 235 10.88 -24.74 4.65
N VAL A 236 10.26 -25.88 4.98
CA VAL A 236 10.74 -26.74 6.05
C VAL A 236 12.17 -27.06 5.65
N ASN A 237 13.10 -26.79 6.57
CA ASN A 237 14.53 -27.00 6.41
C ASN A 237 14.82 -28.25 5.55
N LEU A 238 15.45 -28.02 4.39
CA LEU A 238 15.95 -29.05 3.47
C LEU A 238 17.20 -29.74 4.07
N GLU A 239 17.05 -30.33 5.26
CA GLU A 239 17.80 -31.52 5.62
C GLU A 239 16.92 -32.77 5.50
N ASN A 240 15.59 -32.66 5.55
CA ASN A 240 14.68 -33.81 5.59
C ASN A 240 13.51 -33.81 4.57
N GLY A 241 13.66 -33.14 3.43
CA GLY A 241 13.01 -33.56 2.17
C GLY A 241 11.47 -33.65 2.09
N ASN A 242 10.71 -32.69 2.62
CA ASN A 242 9.25 -32.58 2.41
C ASN A 242 8.90 -31.19 1.82
N ILE A 243 7.99 -31.16 0.83
CA ILE A 243 7.53 -29.95 0.10
C ILE A 243 5.99 -30.00 0.03
N CYS A 244 5.31 -28.90 0.37
CA CYS A 244 3.91 -28.68 -0.04
C CYS A 244 3.75 -27.26 -0.61
N ALA A 245 3.37 -27.18 -1.88
CA ALA A 245 3.17 -25.92 -2.60
C ALA A 245 1.70 -25.48 -2.48
N GLU A 246 1.45 -24.40 -1.73
CA GLU A 246 0.13 -23.78 -1.74
C GLU A 246 -0.04 -22.90 -3.00
N LYS A 247 -1.25 -22.92 -3.57
CA LYS A 247 -1.64 -21.99 -4.64
C LYS A 247 -1.46 -20.56 -4.15
N SER A 248 -0.65 -19.80 -4.90
CA SER A 248 -0.37 -18.38 -4.72
C SER A 248 -1.67 -17.60 -4.42
N LEU A 249 -1.61 -16.55 -3.58
CA LEU A 249 -2.69 -15.57 -3.34
C LEU A 249 -3.41 -15.14 -4.63
N LYS A 250 -2.69 -15.18 -5.75
CA LYS A 250 -3.20 -15.11 -7.13
C LYS A 250 -4.44 -15.98 -7.44
N SER A 251 -4.66 -17.14 -6.82
CA SER A 251 -5.85 -17.96 -7.17
C SER A 251 -7.12 -17.50 -6.48
N VAL A 252 -7.04 -16.62 -5.47
CA VAL A 252 -8.22 -16.08 -4.77
C VAL A 252 -8.49 -14.63 -5.15
N LEU A 253 -7.47 -13.89 -5.60
CA LEU A 253 -7.60 -12.50 -6.00
C LEU A 253 -7.39 -12.21 -7.50
N HIS A 254 -7.21 -13.20 -8.39
CA HIS A 254 -6.89 -12.90 -9.80
C HIS A 254 -7.96 -13.33 -10.80
N CYS A 255 -8.56 -12.31 -11.44
CA CYS A 255 -8.80 -12.33 -12.88
C CYS A 255 -7.44 -12.37 -13.61
N GLU A 256 -6.87 -13.56 -13.76
CA GLU A 256 -5.85 -13.99 -14.76
C GLU A 256 -4.47 -13.29 -14.82
N TRP A 257 -3.44 -13.98 -14.30
CA TRP A 257 -2.03 -13.57 -14.32
C TRP A 257 -1.17 -14.17 -15.45
N GLU A 258 -1.71 -15.02 -16.32
CA GLU A 258 -0.87 -15.81 -17.24
C GLU A 258 -0.47 -15.12 -18.55
N VAL A 259 -0.97 -13.91 -18.84
CA VAL A 259 -0.62 -13.19 -20.10
C VAL A 259 0.66 -12.33 -19.98
N ALA A 260 1.15 -12.06 -18.76
CA ALA A 260 2.23 -11.09 -18.54
C ALA A 260 3.66 -11.63 -18.70
N LYS A 261 3.85 -12.85 -19.21
CA LYS A 261 5.20 -13.41 -19.43
C LYS A 261 5.87 -12.90 -20.72
N SER A 262 5.17 -12.11 -21.54
CA SER A 262 5.68 -11.81 -22.88
C SER A 262 5.82 -10.35 -23.29
N ASN A 263 5.61 -9.32 -22.46
CA ASN A 263 6.04 -7.97 -22.84
C ASN A 263 6.19 -6.98 -21.66
N HIS A 264 7.38 -6.37 -21.61
CA HIS A 264 7.73 -5.12 -20.94
C HIS A 264 7.55 -4.99 -19.42
N LEU A 265 8.56 -5.44 -18.66
CA LEU A 265 8.90 -4.88 -17.36
C LEU A 265 10.41 -4.65 -17.27
N CYS A 266 10.88 -3.69 -18.06
CA CYS A 266 12.17 -3.00 -17.87
C CYS A 266 12.13 -1.52 -18.30
N GLY A 267 10.95 -0.95 -18.62
CA GLY A 267 10.85 0.42 -19.16
C GLY A 267 10.32 1.47 -18.18
N TRP A 268 10.27 1.20 -16.87
CA TRP A 268 9.62 2.10 -15.89
C TRP A 268 10.58 3.07 -15.20
N LEU A 269 11.87 3.06 -15.55
CA LEU A 269 12.91 3.92 -14.94
C LEU A 269 13.94 4.51 -15.92
N GLU A 270 13.80 4.31 -17.23
CA GLU A 270 14.68 4.95 -18.22
C GLU A 270 13.83 5.77 -19.19
N ASP A 271 13.66 7.04 -18.87
CA ASP A 271 13.44 8.10 -19.86
C ASP A 271 13.88 9.45 -19.23
N GLU A 272 15.17 9.54 -18.92
CA GLU A 272 15.90 10.81 -18.97
C GLU A 272 17.07 10.66 -19.93
N SER A 273 16.92 11.21 -21.14
CA SER A 273 17.96 11.95 -21.89
C SER A 273 17.61 12.02 -23.38
N SER A 274 17.04 13.14 -23.81
CA SER A 274 17.33 13.77 -25.11
C SER A 274 16.42 14.97 -25.36
N MET A 275 16.81 16.14 -24.86
CA MET A 275 16.66 17.35 -25.66
C MET A 275 17.98 18.10 -25.62
N GLU A 276 18.72 17.91 -26.71
CA GLU A 276 19.96 18.57 -27.06
C GLU A 276 19.78 20.08 -27.19
N GLU A 277 20.88 20.78 -26.98
CA GLU A 277 21.09 22.20 -27.24
C GLU A 277 20.56 22.63 -28.60
N SER A 278 19.87 23.78 -28.63
CA SER A 278 19.87 24.64 -29.81
C SER A 278 20.29 26.05 -29.40
N VAL A 279 21.60 26.25 -29.38
CA VAL A 279 22.21 27.57 -29.55
C VAL A 279 22.02 27.95 -31.01
N GLY A 280 20.93 28.67 -31.30
CA GLY A 280 20.64 29.26 -32.60
C GLY A 280 20.89 30.77 -32.56
N SER A 281 22.09 31.17 -32.98
CA SER A 281 22.46 32.54 -33.27
C SER A 281 21.50 33.17 -34.29
N CYS A 282 21.08 34.42 -34.05
CA CYS A 282 20.65 35.31 -35.13
C CYS A 282 21.36 36.65 -34.98
N ASP A 283 21.91 37.06 -36.12
CA ASP A 283 22.96 38.04 -36.32
C ASP A 283 22.57 39.47 -35.95
N ILE A 284 23.60 40.17 -35.46
CA ILE A 284 23.71 41.62 -35.45
C ILE A 284 23.92 42.05 -36.91
N GLY A 285 22.97 42.79 -37.47
CA GLY A 285 23.12 43.53 -38.71
C GLY A 285 23.06 45.02 -38.40
N ASP A 286 24.20 45.68 -38.55
CA ASP A 286 24.35 47.13 -38.54
C ASP A 286 23.60 47.74 -39.73
N ASP A 287 22.85 48.81 -39.47
CA ASP A 287 22.57 49.85 -40.47
C ASP A 287 22.58 51.22 -39.77
N ASP A 288 23.64 51.98 -40.07
CA ASP A 288 23.79 53.41 -39.84
C ASP A 288 22.86 54.20 -40.77
N GLU A 289 22.05 55.14 -40.25
CA GLU A 289 21.81 56.44 -40.92
C GLU A 289 21.11 57.49 -39.99
N VAL A 290 21.94 58.30 -39.35
CA VAL A 290 22.00 59.78 -39.37
C VAL A 290 20.72 60.63 -39.62
N CYS A 291 20.52 61.61 -38.71
CA CYS A 291 19.83 62.92 -38.84
C CYS A 291 18.29 62.94 -38.97
N SER A 292 17.51 63.89 -38.44
CA SER A 292 17.74 65.20 -37.82
C SER A 292 16.39 65.82 -37.38
N HIS A 293 16.46 66.77 -36.44
CA HIS A 293 15.56 67.92 -36.22
C HIS A 293 14.17 67.75 -35.57
N SER A 294 14.09 68.29 -34.35
CA SER A 294 13.26 69.44 -33.94
C SER A 294 11.85 69.58 -34.52
N CYS A 295 10.85 69.38 -33.65
CA CYS A 295 9.93 70.41 -33.13
C CYS A 295 9.01 69.79 -32.08
#